data_AF-A0A6D2KTT1-F1
#
_entry.id   AF-A0A6D2KTT1-F1
#
_cell.length_a   1.000
_cell.length_b   1.000
_cell.length_c   1.000
_cell.angle_alpha   90.00
_cell.angle_beta   90.00
_cell.angle_gamma   90.00
#
_symmetry.space_group_name_H-M   'P 1'
#
loop_
_entity.id
_entity.type
_entity.pdbx_description
1 polymer ?
#
loop_
_entity_poly.entity_id
_entity_poly.type
_entity_poly.pdbx_seq_one_letter_code
_entity_poly.pdbx_strand_id
1 'polypeptide(L)'
;MPIHVKLTTTHTPLKLSLKNKERKPKIQFTGFVAMTISLLSDATGAAVLCIMLWLLCAWVFKNVTLDFHMTKYHEKIQDSLFFWYITEALSGRPWIEIQHLVDPEKASAWSMKKMLQKGLALKLQSESEARILGKKLFLNVARPGSEYIELSDLAGFLPENDALATLGIFDGVIEGETTPISRIALQHLMVYAFRLEKSLVLSMTDTDYIISHLRLIVYLFAGIGLAISLLVALVLRGCGCGYGCMVLMPCLAMVLARHQKLHFFNDSMQFVLFLLPFHVGERCEIQGDEFVVQKINFFSTIFVRPDDKGNVRFSNAALMHKNFATFGDSSRLEKMELILR
;
A
#
# COMPACT_ATOMS: atom_id res chain seq x y z
N MET A 1 -61.57 -78.35 -48.34
CA MET A 1 -62.00 -77.11 -47.66
C MET A 1 -62.72 -77.49 -46.38
N PRO A 2 -62.09 -77.36 -45.20
CA PRO A 2 -62.76 -77.66 -43.94
C PRO A 2 -63.22 -76.38 -43.23
N ILE A 3 -64.48 -76.34 -42.84
CA ILE A 3 -65.04 -75.34 -41.91
C ILE A 3 -64.90 -75.97 -40.53
N HIS A 4 -64.01 -75.45 -39.69
CA HIS A 4 -63.85 -75.92 -38.31
C HIS A 4 -64.41 -74.92 -37.30
N VAL A 5 -65.20 -75.53 -36.42
CA VAL A 5 -66.04 -75.02 -35.35
C VAL A 5 -65.20 -74.41 -34.22
N LYS A 6 -65.74 -73.34 -33.63
CA LYS A 6 -65.20 -72.56 -32.52
C LYS A 6 -65.68 -73.17 -31.19
N LEU A 7 -64.79 -73.44 -30.24
CA LEU A 7 -65.13 -73.63 -28.82
C LEU A 7 -63.94 -73.17 -27.95
N THR A 8 -64.12 -72.02 -27.31
CA THR A 8 -63.27 -71.46 -26.25
C THR A 8 -63.72 -72.00 -24.89
N THR A 9 -62.80 -72.55 -24.09
CA THR A 9 -62.75 -72.50 -22.61
C THR A 9 -61.61 -73.39 -22.10
N THR A 10 -60.65 -72.82 -21.36
CA THR A 10 -59.85 -73.58 -20.39
C THR A 10 -59.42 -72.70 -19.23
N HIS A 11 -59.71 -73.20 -18.04
CA HIS A 11 -59.46 -72.66 -16.70
C HIS A 11 -57.98 -72.83 -16.24
N THR A 12 -57.47 -71.84 -15.47
CA THR A 12 -56.61 -71.91 -14.23
C THR A 12 -55.30 -72.74 -14.21
N PRO A 13 -54.31 -72.56 -13.28
CA PRO A 13 -54.45 -72.00 -11.92
C PRO A 13 -53.32 -71.10 -11.36
N LEU A 14 -53.62 -70.57 -10.17
CA LEU A 14 -52.78 -69.81 -9.24
C LEU A 14 -51.39 -70.44 -8.98
N LYS A 15 -50.39 -69.58 -8.87
CA LYS A 15 -49.24 -69.76 -7.96
C LYS A 15 -49.08 -68.52 -7.08
N LEU A 16 -49.39 -68.69 -5.80
CA LEU A 16 -49.05 -67.82 -4.68
C LEU A 16 -47.65 -68.19 -4.21
N SER A 17 -46.69 -67.25 -4.19
CA SER A 17 -45.61 -67.27 -3.19
C SER A 17 -44.87 -65.91 -3.11
N LEU A 18 -45.24 -65.14 -2.09
CA LEU A 18 -44.48 -64.17 -1.29
C LEU A 18 -43.02 -63.86 -1.71
N LYS A 19 -42.70 -62.57 -1.97
CA LYS A 19 -41.46 -61.96 -1.44
C LYS A 19 -41.41 -60.42 -1.50
N ASN A 20 -41.17 -59.85 -0.31
CA ASN A 20 -40.50 -58.59 0.02
C ASN A 20 -41.00 -57.25 -0.55
N LYS A 21 -41.70 -56.52 0.33
CA LYS A 21 -41.85 -55.07 0.33
C LYS A 21 -40.54 -54.43 0.84
N GLU A 22 -39.54 -54.27 -0.03
CA GLU A 22 -38.39 -53.41 0.27
C GLU A 22 -38.77 -51.94 0.03
N ARG A 23 -39.14 -51.25 1.12
CA ARG A 23 -39.10 -49.79 1.18
C ARG A 23 -37.64 -49.36 1.16
N LYS A 24 -37.13 -48.92 0.00
CA LYS A 24 -35.87 -48.16 -0.05
C LYS A 24 -36.04 -46.85 0.74
N PRO A 25 -35.21 -46.55 1.75
CA PRO A 25 -35.22 -45.22 2.34
C PRO A 25 -34.79 -44.21 1.27
N LYS A 26 -35.62 -43.18 1.02
CA LYS A 26 -35.22 -42.01 0.26
C LYS A 26 -34.09 -41.34 1.04
N ILE A 27 -32.86 -41.60 0.62
CA ILE A 27 -31.67 -40.95 1.15
C ILE A 27 -31.76 -39.47 0.72
N GLN A 28 -32.14 -38.57 1.63
CA GLN A 28 -32.02 -37.13 1.41
C GLN A 28 -30.55 -36.69 1.23
N PHE A 29 -29.61 -37.52 1.70
CA PHE A 29 -28.17 -37.30 1.62
C PHE A 29 -27.62 -37.35 0.19
N THR A 30 -28.18 -38.18 -0.70
CA THR A 30 -27.80 -38.18 -2.13
C THR A 30 -28.29 -36.92 -2.81
N GLY A 31 -29.40 -36.33 -2.37
CA GLY A 31 -29.89 -35.05 -2.88
C GLY A 31 -28.96 -33.89 -2.54
N PHE A 32 -28.48 -33.81 -1.30
CA PHE A 32 -27.56 -32.75 -0.88
C PHE A 32 -26.18 -32.90 -1.53
N VAL A 33 -25.62 -34.12 -1.56
CA VAL A 33 -24.33 -34.40 -2.21
C VAL A 33 -24.42 -34.21 -3.73
N ALA A 34 -25.49 -34.69 -4.39
CA ALA A 34 -25.69 -34.45 -5.81
C ALA A 34 -25.95 -32.97 -6.13
N MET A 35 -26.64 -32.23 -5.26
CA MET A 35 -26.84 -30.78 -5.39
C MET A 35 -25.53 -30.02 -5.23
N THR A 36 -24.66 -30.43 -4.30
CA THR A 36 -23.31 -29.84 -4.17
C THR A 36 -22.40 -30.19 -5.35
N ILE A 37 -22.55 -31.37 -5.95
CA ILE A 37 -21.78 -31.78 -7.15
C ILE A 37 -22.27 -31.06 -8.40
N SER A 38 -23.59 -30.88 -8.58
CA SER A 38 -24.16 -30.14 -9.72
C SER A 38 -23.95 -28.62 -9.60
N LEU A 39 -23.93 -28.07 -8.39
CA LEU A 39 -23.45 -26.70 -8.14
C LEU A 39 -21.96 -26.51 -8.48
N LEU A 40 -21.16 -27.57 -8.51
CA LEU A 40 -19.73 -27.53 -8.86
C LEU A 40 -19.46 -27.89 -10.33
N SER A 41 -20.36 -28.64 -11.00
CA SER A 41 -20.21 -29.06 -12.41
C SER A 41 -20.89 -28.15 -13.42
N ASP A 42 -21.89 -27.38 -13.01
CA ASP A 42 -22.70 -26.58 -13.93
C ASP A 42 -22.16 -25.15 -14.07
N ALA A 43 -22.65 -24.41 -15.07
CA ALA A 43 -22.25 -23.04 -15.36
C ALA A 43 -22.45 -22.06 -14.16
N THR A 44 -23.25 -22.47 -13.17
CA THR A 44 -23.40 -21.82 -11.86
C THR A 44 -22.16 -21.95 -10.98
N GLY A 45 -21.46 -23.09 -10.99
CA GLY A 45 -20.21 -23.31 -10.26
C GLY A 45 -19.08 -22.43 -10.80
N ALA A 46 -18.99 -22.32 -12.13
CA ALA A 46 -18.06 -21.41 -12.79
C ALA A 46 -18.34 -19.93 -12.43
N ALA A 47 -19.62 -19.52 -12.40
CA ALA A 47 -20.00 -18.17 -12.00
C ALA A 47 -19.62 -17.86 -10.53
N VAL A 48 -19.83 -18.82 -9.62
CA VAL A 48 -19.43 -18.70 -8.21
C VAL A 48 -17.92 -18.62 -8.07
N LEU A 49 -17.16 -19.47 -8.78
CA LEU A 49 -15.69 -19.41 -8.79
C LEU A 49 -15.18 -18.06 -9.31
N CYS A 50 -15.78 -17.53 -10.38
CA CYS A 50 -15.46 -16.20 -10.89
C CYS A 50 -15.74 -15.09 -9.88
N ILE A 51 -16.88 -15.13 -9.16
CA ILE A 51 -17.20 -14.15 -8.10
C ILE A 51 -16.21 -14.26 -6.95
N MET A 52 -15.89 -15.49 -6.53
CA MET A 52 -14.95 -15.73 -5.43
C MET A 52 -13.53 -15.27 -5.77
N LEU A 53 -13.04 -15.59 -6.97
CA LEU A 53 -11.75 -15.11 -7.47
C LEU A 53 -11.73 -13.59 -7.60
N TRP A 54 -12.83 -12.98 -8.05
CA TRP A 54 -12.94 -11.53 -8.16
C TRP A 54 -12.92 -10.83 -6.79
N LEU A 55 -13.69 -11.32 -5.82
CA LEU A 55 -13.71 -10.81 -4.44
C LEU A 55 -12.35 -11.00 -3.77
N LEU A 56 -11.69 -12.13 -4.02
CA LEU A 56 -10.34 -12.40 -3.56
C LEU A 56 -9.35 -11.38 -4.15
N CYS A 57 -9.39 -11.12 -5.45
CA CYS A 57 -8.53 -10.11 -6.09
C CYS A 57 -8.75 -8.71 -5.48
N ALA A 58 -10.00 -8.29 -5.24
CA ALA A 58 -10.30 -7.00 -4.61
C ALA A 58 -9.83 -6.93 -3.15
N TRP A 59 -9.95 -8.04 -2.40
CA TRP A 59 -9.48 -8.14 -1.03
C TRP A 59 -7.94 -8.14 -0.95
N VAL A 60 -7.27 -8.90 -1.82
CA VAL A 60 -5.80 -8.90 -1.95
C VAL A 60 -5.32 -7.48 -2.27
N PHE A 61 -5.94 -6.82 -3.24
CA PHE A 61 -5.63 -5.43 -3.59
C PHE A 61 -5.76 -4.46 -2.40
N LYS A 62 -6.81 -4.64 -1.58
CA LYS A 62 -7.01 -3.83 -0.36
C LYS A 62 -5.87 -4.03 0.65
N ASN A 63 -5.44 -5.27 0.88
CA ASN A 63 -4.36 -5.56 1.81
C ASN A 63 -3.02 -5.07 1.26
N VAL A 64 -2.75 -5.31 -0.03
CA VAL A 64 -1.56 -4.82 -0.73
C VAL A 64 -1.47 -3.29 -0.65
N THR A 65 -2.53 -2.54 -0.97
CA THR A 65 -2.47 -1.08 -0.87
C THR A 65 -2.30 -0.54 0.56
N LEU A 66 -2.71 -1.28 1.59
CA LEU A 66 -2.57 -0.89 3.00
C LEU A 66 -1.17 -1.16 3.55
N ASP A 67 -0.61 -2.34 3.25
CA ASP A 67 0.70 -2.74 3.74
C ASP A 67 1.81 -1.99 2.98
N PHE A 68 1.68 -1.87 1.65
CA PHE A 68 2.76 -1.32 0.82
C PHE A 68 2.91 0.19 0.88
N HIS A 69 1.82 0.93 1.16
CA HIS A 69 1.92 2.38 1.34
C HIS A 69 2.87 2.73 2.49
N MET A 70 2.83 1.93 3.54
CA MET A 70 3.59 2.20 4.76
C MET A 70 5.00 1.63 4.71
N THR A 71 5.23 0.50 4.02
CA THR A 71 6.59 -0.03 3.81
C THR A 71 7.44 0.92 2.96
N LYS A 72 6.83 1.57 1.96
CA LYS A 72 7.52 2.54 1.09
C LYS A 72 8.13 3.70 1.86
N TYR A 73 7.41 4.23 2.85
CA TYR A 73 7.87 5.36 3.65
C TYR A 73 8.58 4.92 4.94
N HIS A 74 8.72 3.62 5.19
CA HIS A 74 9.11 3.08 6.48
C HIS A 74 10.43 3.65 7.00
N GLU A 75 11.48 3.63 6.17
CA GLU A 75 12.80 4.14 6.54
C GLU A 75 12.77 5.65 6.85
N LYS A 76 12.07 6.45 6.03
CA LYS A 76 11.96 7.90 6.27
C LYS A 76 11.08 8.26 7.45
N ILE A 77 10.04 7.46 7.69
CA ILE A 77 9.22 7.56 8.90
C ILE A 77 10.09 7.26 10.12
N GLN A 78 10.90 6.21 10.08
CA GLN A 78 11.82 5.88 11.17
C GLN A 78 12.81 7.02 11.42
N ASP A 79 13.38 7.61 10.37
CA ASP A 79 14.27 8.77 10.48
C ASP A 79 13.57 9.97 11.12
N SER A 80 12.36 10.30 10.65
CA SER A 80 11.56 11.38 11.21
C SER A 80 11.15 11.12 12.66
N LEU A 81 10.84 9.87 13.02
CA LEU A 81 10.52 9.46 14.38
C LEU A 81 11.75 9.56 15.29
N PHE A 82 12.93 9.21 14.78
CA PHE A 82 14.18 9.35 15.51
C PHE A 82 14.49 10.82 15.80
N PHE A 83 14.31 11.72 14.83
CA PHE A 83 14.47 13.16 15.09
C PHE A 83 13.44 13.70 16.08
N TRP A 84 12.20 13.24 16.01
CA TRP A 84 11.17 13.59 16.99
C TRP A 84 11.53 13.10 18.38
N TYR A 85 12.02 11.86 18.50
CA TYR A 85 12.50 11.26 19.74
C TYR A 85 13.65 12.07 20.35
N ILE A 86 14.69 12.38 19.57
CA ILE A 86 15.81 13.23 20.00
C ILE A 86 15.26 14.57 20.49
N THR A 87 14.40 15.23 19.70
CA THR A 87 13.86 16.54 20.05
C THR A 87 13.13 16.53 21.40
N GLU A 88 12.28 15.53 21.64
CA GLU A 88 11.47 15.46 22.86
C GLU A 88 12.32 15.05 24.07
N ALA A 89 13.30 14.16 23.90
CA ALA A 89 14.29 13.80 24.92
C ALA A 89 15.16 15.01 25.33
N LEU A 90 15.74 15.71 24.35
CA LEU A 90 16.56 16.91 24.58
C LEU A 90 15.74 18.09 25.11
N SER A 91 14.41 18.07 24.97
CA SER A 91 13.50 19.06 25.59
C SER A 91 13.23 18.79 27.08
N GLY A 92 13.74 17.68 27.63
CA GLY A 92 13.62 17.32 29.04
C GLY A 92 12.49 16.35 29.37
N ARG A 93 11.84 15.71 28.38
CA ARG A 93 10.97 14.58 28.68
C ARG A 93 11.81 13.32 28.95
N PRO A 94 11.47 12.52 29.96
CA PRO A 94 12.19 11.28 30.24
C PRO A 94 12.01 10.28 29.10
N TRP A 95 13.10 9.72 28.60
CA TRP A 95 13.09 8.77 27.47
C TRP A 95 12.23 7.52 27.75
N ILE A 96 12.07 7.11 29.01
CA ILE A 96 11.23 5.97 29.41
C ILE A 96 9.76 6.13 28.98
N GLU A 97 9.26 7.37 28.98
CA GLU A 97 7.89 7.67 28.55
C GLU A 97 7.74 7.63 27.02
N ILE A 98 8.84 7.80 26.29
CA ILE A 98 8.82 7.98 24.83
C ILE A 98 9.26 6.69 24.11
N GLN A 99 10.09 5.85 24.72
CA GLN A 99 10.70 4.68 24.09
C GLN A 99 9.67 3.72 23.48
N HIS A 100 8.57 3.45 24.20
CA HIS A 100 7.51 2.56 23.71
C HIS A 100 6.74 3.11 22.50
N LEU A 101 6.85 4.41 22.20
CA LEU A 101 6.23 5.07 21.06
C LEU A 101 7.08 4.97 19.78
N VAL A 102 8.37 4.68 19.93
CA VAL A 102 9.38 4.72 18.86
C VAL A 102 9.90 3.33 18.51
N ASP A 103 9.62 2.31 19.32
CA ASP A 103 10.03 0.91 19.09
C ASP A 103 9.52 0.39 17.73
N PRO A 104 10.41 0.21 16.73
CA PRO A 104 10.02 -0.14 15.37
C PRO A 104 9.53 -1.59 15.25
N GLU A 105 9.93 -2.49 16.16
CA GLU A 105 9.45 -3.88 16.17
C GLU A 105 8.01 -3.99 16.69
N LYS A 106 7.59 -3.04 17.54
CA LYS A 106 6.25 -3.04 18.16
C LYS A 106 5.29 -2.02 17.55
N ALA A 107 5.81 -1.00 16.85
CA ALA A 107 4.99 0.07 16.28
C ALA A 107 4.34 -0.37 14.96
N SER A 108 3.00 -0.47 14.97
CA SER A 108 2.25 -0.63 13.72
C SER A 108 2.47 0.56 12.79
N ALA A 109 2.42 0.31 11.48
CA ALA A 109 2.44 1.32 10.44
C ALA A 109 1.46 2.49 10.71
N TRP A 110 0.26 2.18 11.19
CA TRP A 110 -0.73 3.18 11.56
C TRP A 110 -0.27 4.07 12.73
N SER A 111 0.37 3.49 13.76
CA SER A 111 0.93 4.26 14.88
C SER A 111 2.01 5.23 14.41
N MET A 112 2.92 4.76 13.57
CA MET A 112 4.01 5.59 13.05
C MET A 112 3.47 6.76 12.21
N LYS A 113 2.48 6.49 11.34
CA LYS A 113 1.79 7.53 10.57
C LYS A 113 1.12 8.57 11.48
N LYS A 114 0.46 8.11 12.56
CA LYS A 114 -0.20 8.99 13.54
C LYS A 114 0.80 9.85 14.31
N MET A 115 2.00 9.34 14.58
CA MET A 115 3.09 10.10 15.19
C MET A 115 3.62 11.17 14.25
N LEU A 116 3.81 10.86 12.97
CA LEU A 116 4.16 11.84 11.95
C LEU A 116 3.10 12.95 11.86
N GLN A 117 1.82 12.58 11.91
CA GLN A 117 0.69 13.51 12.00
C GLN A 117 0.55 14.22 13.37
N LYS A 118 1.51 14.07 14.28
CA LYS A 118 1.61 14.84 15.52
C LYS A 118 3.01 15.44 15.70
N GLY A 119 3.87 15.31 14.69
CA GLY A 119 5.29 15.61 14.78
C GLY A 119 5.59 17.10 14.67
N LEU A 120 6.85 17.38 14.39
CA LEU A 120 7.47 18.69 14.33
C LEU A 120 6.84 19.60 13.26
N ALA A 121 6.42 19.06 12.11
CA ALA A 121 5.88 19.85 10.99
C ALA A 121 4.49 20.43 11.29
N LEU A 122 3.78 19.90 12.29
CA LEU A 122 2.52 20.45 12.78
C LEU A 122 2.71 21.39 13.97
N LYS A 123 3.77 21.17 14.77
CA LYS A 123 4.13 22.05 15.89
C LYS A 123 4.79 23.34 15.40
N LEU A 124 5.67 23.25 14.40
CA LEU A 124 6.42 24.36 13.82
C LEU A 124 5.81 24.74 12.48
N GLN A 125 5.71 26.03 12.19
CA GLN A 125 5.15 26.50 10.91
C GLN A 125 6.24 26.96 9.92
N SER A 126 7.47 27.16 10.41
CA SER A 126 8.54 27.76 9.62
C SER A 126 9.94 27.22 9.95
N GLU A 127 10.85 27.37 8.99
CA GLU A 127 12.26 26.98 9.16
C GLU A 127 13.00 27.86 10.17
N SER A 128 12.61 29.12 10.31
CA SER A 128 13.17 30.01 11.33
C SER A 128 12.82 29.52 12.73
N GLU A 129 11.59 29.04 12.93
CA GLU A 129 11.16 28.44 14.20
C GLU A 129 11.94 27.15 14.51
N ALA A 130 12.17 26.29 13.50
CA ALA A 130 13.02 25.12 13.64
C ALA A 130 14.46 25.47 14.03
N ARG A 131 15.02 26.54 13.45
CA ARG A 131 16.35 27.06 13.81
C ARG A 131 16.40 27.61 15.23
N ILE A 132 15.32 28.24 15.71
CA ILE A 132 15.20 28.72 17.09
C ILE A 132 15.10 27.53 18.05
N LEU A 133 14.32 26.51 17.70
CA LEU A 133 14.20 25.28 18.48
C LEU A 133 15.57 24.59 18.63
N GLY A 134 16.33 24.44 17.54
CA GLY A 134 17.68 23.87 17.61
C GLY A 134 18.62 24.65 18.53
N LYS A 135 18.54 25.99 18.53
CA LYS A 135 19.29 26.81 19.50
C LYS A 135 18.84 26.55 20.94
N LYS A 136 17.53 26.43 21.17
CA LYS A 136 16.96 26.19 22.50
C LYS A 136 17.38 24.81 23.03
N LEU A 137 17.33 23.77 22.20
CA LEU A 137 17.79 22.43 22.55
C LEU A 137 19.27 22.42 22.87
N PHE A 138 20.09 23.10 22.06
CA PHE A 138 21.54 23.20 22.31
C PHE A 138 21.81 23.77 23.70
N LEU A 139 21.16 24.87 24.05
CA LEU A 139 21.34 25.52 25.35
C LEU A 139 20.80 24.69 26.53
N ASN A 140 19.87 23.76 26.29
CA ASN A 140 19.33 22.89 27.34
C ASN A 140 20.26 21.72 27.67
N VAL A 141 21.04 21.27 26.68
CA VAL A 141 21.87 20.07 26.78
C VAL A 141 23.33 20.44 27.04
N ALA A 142 23.84 21.48 26.38
CA ALA A 142 25.22 21.92 26.54
C ALA A 142 25.46 22.49 27.94
N ARG A 143 26.64 22.19 28.51
CA ARG A 143 27.06 22.80 29.78
C ARG A 143 27.12 24.32 29.66
N PRO A 144 26.86 25.07 30.76
CA PRO A 144 26.95 26.53 30.73
C PRO A 144 28.32 27.00 30.23
N GLY A 145 28.34 27.70 29.09
CA GLY A 145 29.56 28.21 28.46
C GLY A 145 30.27 27.26 27.49
N SER A 146 29.77 26.03 27.28
CA SER A 146 30.31 25.12 26.27
C SER A 146 29.87 25.52 24.85
N GLU A 147 30.81 25.46 23.89
CA GLU A 147 30.52 25.67 22.47
C GLU A 147 30.05 24.39 21.75
N TYR A 148 30.21 23.23 22.40
CA TYR A 148 29.90 21.92 21.84
C TYR A 148 29.14 21.03 22.84
N ILE A 149 28.38 20.07 22.31
CA ILE A 149 27.74 19.00 23.07
C ILE A 149 28.59 17.73 22.91
N GLU A 150 29.00 17.16 24.04
CA GLU A 150 29.74 15.90 24.11
C GLU A 150 28.81 14.70 24.37
N LEU A 151 29.32 13.48 24.17
CA LEU A 151 28.57 12.24 24.47
C LEU A 151 28.05 12.20 25.91
N SER A 152 28.85 12.67 26.87
CA SER A 152 28.43 12.72 28.29
C SER A 152 27.23 13.63 28.54
N ASP A 153 27.10 14.70 27.74
CA ASP A 153 25.99 15.65 27.88
C ASP A 153 24.70 15.06 27.28
N LEU A 154 24.82 14.29 26.18
CA LEU A 154 23.72 13.54 25.57
C LEU A 154 23.25 12.36 26.43
N ALA A 155 24.18 11.65 27.08
CA ALA A 155 23.89 10.50 27.94
C ALA A 155 23.02 10.87 29.17
N GLY A 156 22.95 12.16 29.52
CA GLY A 156 22.02 12.66 30.54
C GLY A 156 20.55 12.64 30.11
N PHE A 157 20.27 12.65 28.81
CA PHE A 157 18.91 12.72 28.24
C PHE A 157 18.51 11.44 27.49
N LEU A 158 19.49 10.74 26.91
CA LEU A 158 19.30 9.60 26.03
C LEU A 158 20.09 8.38 26.55
N PRO A 159 19.62 7.14 26.29
CA PRO A 159 20.44 5.95 26.47
C PRO A 159 21.75 6.05 25.68
N GLU A 160 22.82 5.45 26.18
CA GLU A 160 24.16 5.57 25.61
C GLU A 160 24.23 5.16 24.12
N ASN A 161 23.54 4.09 23.73
CA ASN A 161 23.45 3.64 22.33
C ASN A 161 22.79 4.69 21.42
N ASP A 162 21.74 5.35 21.90
CA ASP A 162 21.00 6.35 21.13
C ASP A 162 21.75 7.69 21.10
N ALA A 163 22.51 8.00 22.16
CA ALA A 163 23.42 9.13 22.21
C ALA A 163 24.55 8.98 21.18
N LEU A 164 25.14 7.78 21.06
CA LEU A 164 26.12 7.45 20.02
C LEU A 164 25.49 7.51 18.62
N ALA A 165 24.29 6.97 18.44
CA ALA A 165 23.56 7.06 17.17
C ALA A 165 23.27 8.52 16.78
N THR A 166 23.02 9.39 17.77
CA THR A 166 22.81 10.82 17.55
C THR A 166 24.09 11.52 17.09
N LEU A 167 25.24 11.21 17.71
CA LEU A 167 26.56 11.71 17.26
C LEU A 167 26.90 11.19 15.86
N GLY A 168 26.59 9.93 15.58
CA GLY A 168 26.78 9.32 14.27
C GLY A 168 25.98 9.96 13.13
N ILE A 169 24.98 10.80 13.42
CA ILE A 169 24.34 11.64 12.38
C ILE A 169 25.32 12.73 11.88
N PHE A 170 26.20 13.21 12.76
CA PHE A 170 27.12 14.32 12.53
C PHE A 170 28.55 13.90 12.20
N ASP A 171 28.89 12.62 12.41
CA ASP A 171 30.15 12.04 11.96
C ASP A 171 30.10 11.70 10.46
N GLY A 172 30.76 12.51 9.64
CA GLY A 172 30.97 12.22 8.23
C GLY A 172 32.28 11.47 8.06
N VAL A 173 32.24 10.20 7.63
CA VAL A 173 33.31 9.33 7.05
C VAL A 173 34.71 9.29 7.74
N ILE A 174 35.02 10.12 8.73
CA ILE A 174 36.31 10.11 9.42
C ILE A 174 36.21 9.08 10.54
N GLU A 175 36.79 7.91 10.29
CA GLU A 175 36.84 6.79 11.21
C GLU A 175 37.50 7.18 12.54
N GLY A 176 36.76 7.05 13.65
CA GLY A 176 37.33 6.84 14.99
C GLY A 176 37.25 7.99 15.99
N GLU A 177 36.81 9.20 15.61
CA GLU A 177 36.59 10.31 16.54
C GLU A 177 35.14 10.80 16.48
N THR A 178 34.40 10.70 17.59
CA THR A 178 33.05 11.28 17.69
C THR A 178 33.17 12.80 17.68
N THR A 179 32.70 13.44 16.61
CA THR A 179 32.74 14.89 16.48
C THR A 179 31.78 15.54 17.48
N PRO A 180 32.22 16.56 18.24
CA PRO A 180 31.34 17.29 19.14
C PRO A 180 30.25 18.03 18.36
N ILE A 181 28.99 17.99 18.82
CA ILE A 181 27.89 18.65 18.10
C ILE A 181 27.96 20.16 18.38
N SER A 182 28.22 20.94 17.33
CA SER A 182 28.16 22.40 17.42
C SER A 182 26.71 22.91 17.44
N ARG A 183 26.51 24.11 17.98
CA ARG A 183 25.20 24.78 17.95
C ARG A 183 24.63 24.91 16.53
N ILE A 184 25.48 25.24 15.56
CA ILE A 184 25.08 25.42 14.17
C ILE A 184 24.64 24.08 13.57
N ALA A 185 25.37 23.00 13.85
CA ALA A 185 25.01 21.65 13.40
C ALA A 185 23.63 21.23 13.94
N LEU A 186 23.34 21.44 15.22
CA LEU A 186 22.03 21.10 15.78
C LEU A 186 20.89 21.97 15.20
N GLN A 187 21.15 23.24 14.94
CA GLN A 187 20.19 24.11 14.24
C GLN A 187 19.87 23.60 12.83
N HIS A 188 20.88 23.16 12.10
CA HIS A 188 20.73 22.58 10.78
C HIS A 188 20.01 21.23 10.81
N LEU A 189 20.27 20.39 11.81
CA LEU A 189 19.56 19.13 12.02
C LEU A 189 18.06 19.39 12.20
N MET A 190 17.68 20.39 13.01
CA MET A 190 16.28 20.71 13.22
C MET A 190 15.59 21.25 11.96
N VAL A 191 16.28 22.06 11.16
CA VAL A 191 15.75 22.52 9.87
C VAL A 191 15.58 21.34 8.89
N TYR A 192 16.55 20.44 8.85
CA TYR A 192 16.49 19.22 8.05
C TYR A 192 15.32 18.32 8.47
N ALA A 193 15.22 18.00 9.76
CA ALA A 193 14.15 17.18 10.32
C ALA A 193 12.77 17.78 10.01
N PHE A 194 12.61 19.11 10.18
CA PHE A 194 11.38 19.82 9.82
C PHE A 194 11.03 19.69 8.34
N ARG A 195 11.99 19.91 7.44
CA ARG A 195 11.77 19.79 5.99
C ARG A 195 11.42 18.37 5.57
N LEU A 196 12.12 17.38 6.15
CA LEU A 196 11.87 15.97 5.92
C LEU A 196 10.46 15.58 6.34
N GLU A 197 10.03 15.97 7.55
CA GLU A 197 8.69 15.65 8.02
C GLU A 197 7.62 16.33 7.17
N LYS A 198 7.82 17.60 6.81
CA LYS A 198 6.89 18.36 5.96
C LYS A 198 6.75 17.75 4.56
N SER A 199 7.87 17.40 3.92
CA SER A 199 7.85 16.74 2.60
C SER A 199 7.16 15.39 2.65
N LEU A 200 7.41 14.63 3.72
CA LEU A 200 6.85 13.31 3.95
C LEU A 200 5.33 13.38 4.16
N VAL A 201 4.85 14.30 5.01
CA VAL A 201 3.41 14.52 5.23
C VAL A 201 2.72 14.92 3.92
N LEU A 202 3.29 15.87 3.16
CA LEU A 202 2.72 16.28 1.87
C LEU A 202 2.63 15.09 0.89
N SER A 203 3.71 14.32 0.75
CA SER A 203 3.74 13.13 -0.11
C SER A 203 2.74 12.06 0.34
N MET A 204 2.61 11.83 1.65
CA MET A 204 1.64 10.89 2.22
C MET A 204 0.21 11.34 1.99
N THR A 205 -0.09 12.63 2.13
CA THR A 205 -1.44 13.16 1.91
C THR A 205 -1.87 13.01 0.45
N ASP A 206 -0.97 13.29 -0.50
CA ASP A 206 -1.22 13.09 -1.94
C ASP A 206 -1.46 11.61 -2.25
N THR A 207 -0.65 10.71 -1.68
CA THR A 207 -0.78 9.27 -1.93
C THR A 207 -1.97 8.64 -1.21
N ASP A 208 -2.36 9.11 -0.02
CA ASP A 208 -3.59 8.71 0.66
C ASP A 208 -4.84 9.10 -0.15
N TYR A 209 -4.82 10.30 -0.74
CA TYR A 209 -5.87 10.73 -1.65
C TYR A 209 -5.97 9.80 -2.86
N ILE A 210 -4.83 9.48 -3.49
CA ILE A 210 -4.75 8.52 -4.61
C ILE A 210 -5.29 7.15 -4.20
N ILE A 211 -4.88 6.60 -3.06
CA ILE A 211 -5.30 5.27 -2.59
C ILE A 211 -6.80 5.23 -2.26
N SER A 212 -7.33 6.27 -1.63
CA SER A 212 -8.77 6.32 -1.32
C SER A 212 -9.62 6.34 -2.60
N HIS A 213 -9.21 7.09 -3.62
CA HIS A 213 -9.87 7.10 -4.92
C HIS A 213 -9.73 5.76 -5.65
N LEU A 214 -8.54 5.17 -5.61
CA LEU A 214 -8.27 3.86 -6.19
C LEU A 214 -9.14 2.77 -5.56
N ARG A 215 -9.30 2.80 -4.24
CA ARG A 215 -10.16 1.87 -3.49
C ARG A 215 -11.61 2.00 -3.92
N LEU A 216 -12.11 3.23 -4.09
CA LEU A 216 -13.45 3.48 -4.61
C LEU A 216 -13.62 2.90 -6.01
N ILE A 217 -12.66 3.13 -6.90
CA ILE A 217 -12.66 2.60 -8.27
C ILE A 217 -12.68 1.07 -8.27
N VAL A 218 -11.84 0.42 -7.45
CA VAL A 218 -11.81 -1.03 -7.32
C VAL A 218 -13.14 -1.59 -6.80
N TYR A 219 -13.75 -0.95 -5.80
CA TYR A 219 -15.07 -1.37 -5.32
C TYR A 219 -16.18 -1.15 -6.35
N LEU A 220 -16.12 -0.09 -7.14
CA LEU A 220 -17.07 0.16 -8.23
C LEU A 220 -16.95 -0.91 -9.31
N PHE A 221 -15.72 -1.21 -9.77
CA PHE A 221 -15.49 -2.31 -10.71
C PHE A 221 -15.88 -3.66 -10.12
N ALA A 222 -15.70 -3.87 -8.82
CA ALA A 222 -16.16 -5.08 -8.15
C ALA A 222 -17.68 -5.21 -8.07
N GLY A 223 -18.39 -4.11 -7.83
CA GLY A 223 -19.85 -4.08 -7.93
C GLY A 223 -20.33 -4.42 -9.33
N ILE A 224 -19.72 -3.83 -10.36
CA ILE A 224 -20.06 -4.10 -11.77
C ILE A 224 -19.76 -5.57 -12.13
N GLY A 225 -18.59 -6.09 -11.74
CA GLY A 225 -18.20 -7.48 -11.98
C GLY A 225 -19.17 -8.47 -11.32
N LEU A 226 -19.61 -8.18 -10.10
CA LEU A 226 -20.60 -8.99 -9.40
C LEU A 226 -21.98 -8.94 -10.10
N ALA A 227 -22.41 -7.76 -10.55
CA ALA A 227 -23.66 -7.60 -11.29
C ALA A 227 -23.64 -8.35 -12.64
N ILE A 228 -22.53 -8.28 -13.38
CA ILE A 228 -22.34 -9.02 -14.64
C ILE A 228 -22.34 -10.53 -14.38
N SER A 229 -21.61 -10.99 -13.37
CA SER A 229 -21.58 -12.41 -13.01
C SER A 229 -22.98 -12.92 -12.64
N LEU A 230 -23.74 -12.14 -11.86
CA LEU A 230 -25.11 -12.46 -11.51
C LEU A 230 -26.03 -12.51 -12.74
N LEU A 231 -25.89 -11.53 -13.65
CA LEU A 231 -26.64 -11.49 -14.91
C LEU A 231 -26.34 -12.71 -15.78
N VAL A 232 -25.06 -13.08 -15.93
CA VAL A 232 -24.62 -14.26 -16.69
C VAL A 232 -25.18 -15.54 -16.07
N ALA A 233 -25.11 -15.68 -14.74
CA ALA A 233 -25.70 -16.83 -14.03
C ALA A 233 -27.21 -16.94 -14.24
N LEU A 234 -27.92 -15.79 -14.27
CA LEU A 234 -29.37 -15.75 -14.51
C LEU A 234 -29.73 -16.16 -15.94
N VAL A 235 -28.97 -15.66 -16.94
CA VAL A 235 -29.17 -16.02 -18.36
C VAL A 235 -28.90 -17.51 -18.59
N LEU A 236 -27.84 -18.06 -18.01
CA LEU A 236 -27.49 -19.48 -18.13
C LEU A 236 -28.53 -20.41 -17.50
N ARG A 237 -29.20 -19.97 -16.44
CA ARG A 237 -30.28 -20.75 -15.78
C ARG A 237 -31.61 -20.67 -16.52
N GLY A 238 -31.83 -19.61 -17.30
CA GLY A 238 -33.09 -19.34 -18.01
C GLY A 238 -33.14 -19.79 -19.48
N CYS A 239 -32.01 -19.86 -20.18
CA CYS A 239 -31.95 -20.25 -21.59
C CYS A 239 -31.20 -21.56 -21.74
N GLY A 240 -31.93 -22.65 -22.04
CA GLY A 240 -31.37 -23.92 -22.50
C GLY A 240 -30.78 -23.85 -23.92
N CYS A 241 -30.24 -22.70 -24.34
CA CYS A 241 -29.97 -22.38 -25.72
C CYS A 241 -28.65 -21.60 -25.90
N GLY A 242 -27.86 -21.95 -26.93
CA GLY A 242 -26.52 -21.42 -27.23
C GLY A 242 -26.40 -19.91 -27.52
N TYR A 243 -27.50 -19.15 -27.42
CA TYR A 243 -27.50 -17.69 -27.59
C TYR A 243 -26.71 -16.95 -26.48
N GLY A 244 -26.60 -17.52 -25.27
CA GLY A 244 -25.74 -16.97 -24.22
C GLY A 244 -24.27 -16.90 -24.62
N CYS A 245 -23.78 -17.91 -25.37
CA CYS A 245 -22.41 -17.95 -25.89
C CYS A 245 -22.18 -16.89 -26.98
N MET A 246 -23.20 -16.57 -27.79
CA MET A 246 -23.10 -15.55 -28.85
C MET A 246 -23.00 -14.12 -28.30
N VAL A 247 -23.50 -13.85 -27.08
CA VAL A 247 -23.39 -12.54 -26.42
C VAL A 247 -22.11 -12.43 -25.59
N LEU A 248 -21.64 -13.54 -24.99
CA LEU A 248 -20.41 -13.58 -24.19
C LEU A 248 -19.13 -13.42 -25.02
N MET A 249 -19.06 -14.04 -26.20
CA MET A 249 -17.88 -13.97 -27.08
C MET A 249 -17.52 -12.54 -27.55
N PRO A 250 -18.45 -11.69 -28.03
CA PRO A 250 -18.12 -10.32 -28.41
C PRO A 250 -17.79 -9.43 -27.20
N CYS A 251 -18.38 -9.68 -26.03
CA CYS A 251 -18.01 -8.99 -24.79
C CYS A 251 -16.57 -9.31 -24.36
N LEU A 252 -16.17 -10.58 -24.45
CA LEU A 252 -14.79 -11.01 -24.17
C LEU A 252 -13.79 -10.39 -25.17
N ALA A 253 -14.15 -10.36 -26.47
CA ALA A 253 -13.32 -9.74 -27.50
C ALA A 253 -13.11 -8.23 -27.27
N MET A 254 -14.14 -7.50 -26.82
CA MET A 254 -14.00 -6.07 -26.47
C MET A 254 -13.12 -5.82 -25.24
N VAL A 255 -13.10 -6.75 -24.28
CA VAL A 255 -12.22 -6.66 -23.10
C VAL A 255 -10.77 -6.94 -23.51
N LEU A 256 -10.53 -7.96 -24.34
CA LEU A 256 -9.20 -8.27 -24.88
C LEU A 256 -8.68 -7.15 -25.80
N ALA A 257 -9.54 -6.48 -26.57
CA ALA A 257 -9.13 -5.35 -27.40
C ALA A 257 -8.65 -4.12 -26.60
N ARG A 258 -8.78 -4.10 -25.27
CA ARG A 258 -8.40 -2.96 -24.40
C ARG A 258 -7.08 -3.12 -23.65
N HIS A 259 -6.30 -4.17 -23.90
CA HIS A 259 -5.06 -4.45 -23.16
C HIS A 259 -4.09 -3.26 -23.05
N GLN A 260 -3.88 -2.48 -24.12
CA GLN A 260 -2.88 -1.40 -24.14
C GLN A 260 -3.16 -0.27 -23.13
N LYS A 261 -4.42 0.11 -22.90
CA LYS A 261 -4.77 1.16 -21.92
C LYS A 261 -4.71 0.65 -20.48
N LEU A 262 -4.92 -0.65 -20.29
CA LEU A 262 -4.85 -1.29 -18.98
C LEU A 262 -3.40 -1.44 -18.49
N HIS A 263 -2.46 -1.73 -19.40
CA HIS A 263 -1.04 -1.76 -19.08
C HIS A 263 -0.54 -0.39 -18.59
N PHE A 264 -0.86 0.70 -19.30
CA PHE A 264 -0.52 2.06 -18.84
C PHE A 264 -1.06 2.40 -17.44
N PHE A 265 -2.29 1.96 -17.14
CA PHE A 265 -2.89 2.13 -15.81
C PHE A 265 -2.13 1.32 -14.75
N ASN A 266 -1.84 0.05 -15.04
CA ASN A 266 -1.10 -0.84 -14.15
C ASN A 266 0.30 -0.30 -13.87
N ASP A 267 1.03 0.11 -14.91
CA ASP A 267 2.40 0.62 -14.78
C ASP A 267 2.44 1.92 -13.98
N SER A 268 1.47 2.83 -14.21
CA SER A 268 1.33 4.05 -13.40
C SER A 268 1.03 3.75 -11.94
N MET A 269 0.13 2.80 -11.66
CA MET A 269 -0.22 2.39 -10.30
C MET A 269 0.98 1.73 -9.62
N GLN A 270 1.64 0.79 -10.30
CA GLN A 270 2.78 0.08 -9.76
C GLN A 270 3.93 1.04 -9.47
N PHE A 271 4.15 2.02 -10.35
CA PHE A 271 5.15 3.05 -10.12
C PHE A 271 4.87 3.85 -8.85
N VAL A 272 3.67 4.42 -8.70
CA VAL A 272 3.33 5.27 -7.53
C VAL A 272 3.36 4.48 -6.22
N LEU A 273 2.89 3.23 -6.23
CA LEU A 273 2.76 2.41 -5.03
C LEU A 273 4.04 1.67 -4.63
N PHE A 274 4.81 1.18 -5.60
CA PHE A 274 5.94 0.28 -5.33
C PHE A 274 7.31 0.85 -5.71
N LEU A 275 7.39 1.78 -6.67
CA LEU A 275 8.69 2.18 -7.26
C LEU A 275 9.02 3.67 -7.10
N LEU A 276 8.11 4.50 -6.56
CA LEU A 276 8.34 5.93 -6.49
C LEU A 276 9.47 6.21 -5.47
N PRO A 277 10.63 6.67 -5.95
CA PRO A 277 11.87 6.73 -5.16
C PRO A 277 12.04 8.09 -4.45
N PHE A 278 11.18 9.06 -4.75
CA PHE A 278 11.33 10.47 -4.36
C PHE A 278 10.07 11.02 -3.65
N HIS A 279 10.28 12.07 -2.86
CA HIS A 279 9.22 12.78 -2.12
C HIS A 279 8.94 14.17 -2.68
N VAL A 280 7.79 14.74 -2.29
CA VAL A 280 7.44 16.12 -2.66
C VAL A 280 8.45 17.09 -2.05
N GLY A 281 9.07 17.92 -2.87
CA GLY A 281 10.12 18.87 -2.47
C GLY A 281 11.55 18.32 -2.59
N GLU A 282 11.71 17.05 -3.00
CA GLU A 282 13.03 16.47 -3.26
C GLU A 282 13.56 16.87 -4.64
N ARG A 283 14.89 17.10 -4.72
CA ARG A 283 15.59 17.29 -5.99
C ARG A 283 15.90 15.92 -6.59
N CYS A 284 15.66 15.78 -7.89
CA CYS A 284 15.95 14.58 -8.64
C CYS A 284 16.46 14.96 -10.03
N GLU A 285 17.36 14.14 -10.53
CA GLU A 285 17.87 14.24 -11.89
C GLU A 285 17.14 13.21 -12.76
N ILE A 286 16.53 13.68 -13.84
CA ILE A 286 15.82 12.83 -14.79
C ILE A 286 16.46 13.04 -16.15
N GLN A 287 17.18 12.03 -16.64
CA GLN A 287 17.85 12.05 -17.96
C GLN A 287 18.84 13.22 -18.15
N GLY A 288 19.56 13.63 -17.10
CA GLY A 288 20.55 14.72 -17.17
C GLY A 288 20.03 16.10 -16.76
N ASP A 289 18.72 16.26 -16.57
CA ASP A 289 18.10 17.53 -16.17
C ASP A 289 17.68 17.50 -14.69
N GLU A 290 17.96 18.58 -13.96
CA GLU A 290 17.53 18.76 -12.56
C GLU A 290 16.07 19.20 -12.45
N PHE A 291 15.34 18.56 -11.55
CA PHE A 291 13.95 18.84 -11.24
C PHE A 291 13.65 18.75 -9.74
N VAL A 292 12.71 19.56 -9.27
CA VAL A 292 12.11 19.45 -7.93
C VAL A 292 10.72 18.86 -8.04
N VAL A 293 10.42 17.81 -7.28
CA VAL A 293 9.08 17.19 -7.26
C VAL A 293 8.11 18.15 -6.59
N GLN A 294 7.06 18.57 -7.30
CA GLN A 294 6.05 19.47 -6.73
C GLN A 294 4.80 18.74 -6.27
N LYS A 295 4.30 17.80 -7.08
CA LYS A 295 3.05 17.09 -6.79
C LYS A 295 3.03 15.72 -7.43
N ILE A 296 2.60 14.72 -6.67
CA ILE A 296 2.41 13.36 -7.16
C ILE A 296 0.93 13.15 -7.41
N ASN A 297 0.52 12.97 -8.67
CA ASN A 297 -0.85 12.56 -9.01
C ASN A 297 -0.88 11.09 -9.39
N PHE A 298 -2.10 10.57 -9.60
CA PHE A 298 -2.32 9.17 -9.95
C PHE A 298 -1.61 8.73 -11.24
N PHE A 299 -1.72 9.50 -12.33
CA PHE A 299 -1.18 9.15 -13.66
C PHE A 299 0.08 9.93 -14.05
N SER A 300 0.38 11.00 -13.33
CA SER A 300 1.49 11.89 -13.65
C SER A 300 2.05 12.56 -12.41
N THR A 301 3.34 12.85 -12.47
CA THR A 301 4.03 13.63 -11.45
C THR A 301 4.43 14.98 -12.05
N ILE A 302 4.20 16.04 -11.28
CA ILE A 302 4.51 17.41 -11.65
C ILE A 302 5.86 17.77 -11.03
N PHE A 303 6.75 18.23 -11.89
CA PHE A 303 8.10 18.67 -11.55
C PHE A 303 8.24 20.14 -11.88
N VAL A 304 9.10 20.82 -11.12
CA VAL A 304 9.46 22.23 -11.34
C VAL A 304 10.95 22.26 -11.65
N ARG A 305 11.34 22.93 -12.73
CA ARG A 305 12.75 23.14 -13.04
C ARG A 305 13.29 24.28 -12.15
N PRO A 306 14.51 24.18 -11.59
CA PRO A 306 15.09 25.24 -10.77
C PRO A 306 15.27 26.57 -11.52
N ASP A 307 15.68 26.49 -12.80
CA ASP A 307 16.08 27.65 -13.60
C ASP A 307 14.90 28.44 -14.18
N ASP A 308 13.85 27.73 -14.57
CA ASP A 308 12.62 28.32 -15.11
C ASP A 308 11.48 27.69 -14.32
N LYS A 309 10.72 28.49 -13.56
CA LYS A 309 9.60 28.02 -12.68
C LYS A 309 8.44 27.36 -13.46
N GLY A 310 8.65 26.98 -14.71
CA GLY A 310 7.75 26.18 -15.51
C GLY A 310 7.53 24.79 -14.91
N ASN A 311 6.26 24.39 -14.88
CA ASN A 311 5.86 23.06 -14.42
C ASN A 311 5.95 22.07 -15.58
N VAL A 312 6.79 21.05 -15.44
CA VAL A 312 6.91 19.93 -16.38
C VAL A 312 6.12 18.74 -15.83
N ARG A 313 5.29 18.10 -16.67
CA ARG A 313 4.49 16.93 -16.26
C ARG A 313 5.02 15.68 -16.94
N PHE A 314 5.45 14.70 -16.15
CA PHE A 314 5.80 13.38 -16.65
C PHE A 314 4.72 12.36 -16.28
N SER A 315 4.43 11.44 -17.20
CA SER A 315 3.53 10.32 -16.92
C SER A 315 4.22 9.29 -16.02
N ASN A 316 3.50 8.77 -15.03
CA ASN A 316 4.03 7.77 -14.10
C ASN A 316 4.42 6.45 -14.80
N ALA A 317 3.67 6.00 -15.80
CA ALA A 317 4.05 4.86 -16.63
C ALA A 317 5.36 5.11 -17.41
N ALA A 318 5.59 6.34 -17.88
CA ALA A 318 6.84 6.68 -18.55
C ALA A 318 8.02 6.77 -17.56
N LEU A 319 7.78 7.29 -16.35
CA LEU A 319 8.78 7.38 -15.29
C LEU A 319 9.26 6.01 -14.81
N MET A 320 8.40 4.99 -14.84
CA MET A 320 8.74 3.62 -14.46
C MET A 320 9.93 3.05 -15.25
N HIS A 321 10.10 3.48 -16.50
CA HIS A 321 11.17 3.01 -17.39
C HIS A 321 12.30 4.02 -17.57
N LYS A 322 12.26 5.15 -16.85
CA LYS A 322 13.34 6.14 -16.87
C LYS A 322 14.27 5.92 -15.69
N ASN A 323 15.56 6.10 -15.95
CA ASN A 323 16.54 6.21 -14.88
C ASN A 323 16.37 7.58 -14.23
N PHE A 324 16.18 7.56 -12.92
CA PHE A 324 16.22 8.73 -12.05
C PHE A 324 17.45 8.58 -11.15
N ALA A 325 18.17 9.67 -10.94
CA ALA A 325 19.10 9.78 -9.83
C ALA A 325 18.48 10.69 -8.78
N THR A 326 18.29 10.15 -7.58
CA THR A 326 17.91 10.96 -6.42
C THR A 326 19.19 11.48 -5.79
N PHE A 327 19.24 12.77 -5.47
CA PHE A 327 20.33 13.33 -4.64
C PHE A 327 20.33 12.74 -3.22
N GLY A 328 19.36 11.87 -2.90
CA GLY A 328 19.14 11.15 -1.65
C GLY A 328 20.09 9.98 -1.36
N ASP A 329 21.03 9.62 -2.22
CA ASP A 329 22.06 8.59 -1.91
C ASP A 329 23.30 9.16 -1.18
N SER A 330 23.34 10.48 -0.98
CA SER A 330 24.36 11.20 -0.22
C SER A 330 24.28 10.92 1.29
N SER A 331 25.40 11.07 2.00
CA SER A 331 25.47 10.90 3.46
C SER A 331 24.52 11.87 4.19
N ARG A 332 24.04 11.56 5.40
CA ARG A 332 23.08 12.40 6.14
C ARG A 332 23.56 13.85 6.34
N LEU A 333 24.87 14.04 6.52
CA LEU A 333 25.51 15.36 6.59
C LEU A 333 25.49 16.10 5.27
N GLU A 334 25.85 15.42 4.18
CA GLU A 334 25.83 16.01 2.84
C GLU A 334 24.41 16.41 2.45
N LYS A 335 23.39 15.62 2.85
CA LYS A 335 21.97 16.00 2.75
C LYS A 335 21.67 17.28 3.53
N MET A 336 22.15 17.39 4.77
CA MET A 336 21.95 18.59 5.58
C MET A 336 22.56 19.82 4.89
N GLU A 337 23.80 19.72 4.40
CA GLU A 337 24.50 20.82 3.72
C GLU A 337 23.85 21.21 2.38
N LEU A 338 23.45 20.24 1.56
CA LEU A 338 22.80 20.47 0.27
C LEU A 338 21.43 21.12 0.41
N ILE A 339 20.69 20.78 1.48
CA ILE A 339 19.37 21.35 1.75
C ILE A 339 19.48 22.80 2.23
N LEU A 340 20.61 23.21 2.81
CA LEU A 340 20.81 24.56 3.31
C LEU A 340 21.31 25.55 2.25
N ARG A 341 21.73 25.07 1.08
CA ARG A 341 22.04 25.88 -0.11
C ARG A 341 20.80 26.16 -0.95
#